data_AF-A0A351T8H4-F1
#
_entry.id   AF-A0A351T8H4-F1
#
_cell.length_a   1.000
_cell.length_b   1.000
_cell.length_c   1.000
_cell.angle_alpha   90.00
_cell.angle_beta   90.00
_cell.angle_gamma   90.00
#
_symmetry.space_group_name_H-M   'P 1'
#
loop_
_entity.id
_entity.type
_entity.pdbx_description
1 polymer ?
#
loop_
_entity_poly.entity_id
_entity_poly.type
_entity_poly.pdbx_seq_one_letter_code
_entity_poly.pdbx_strand_id
1 'polypeptide(L)'
;MRRFVHLFEAEYLAVIAKPKRIRRTAEEARRVILDAAEKRLAENGPEGIRLQDIANDIGISHPTILHHFENRDGLVLALARRGAEQLSASLMTAFSSNDGAGRDMHAIMDR
;
A
#
# COMPACT_ATOMS: atom_id res chain seq x y z
N MET A 1 18.50 -47.55 -0.67
CA MET A 1 17.68 -46.50 -0.02
C MET A 1 18.59 -45.70 0.91
N ARG A 2 18.56 -44.36 0.82
CA ARG A 2 19.25 -43.36 1.67
C ARG A 2 20.66 -42.92 1.25
N ARG A 3 20.73 -42.00 0.27
CA ARG A 3 21.80 -40.99 0.16
C ARG A 3 21.44 -39.93 -0.89
N PHE A 4 20.79 -38.83 -0.52
CA PHE A 4 20.71 -37.60 -1.35
C PHE A 4 19.96 -36.50 -0.57
N VAL A 5 20.64 -35.80 0.35
CA VAL A 5 20.33 -34.41 0.77
C VAL A 5 21.43 -33.97 1.75
N HIS A 6 22.51 -33.37 1.25
CA HIS A 6 23.53 -32.74 2.13
C HIS A 6 24.12 -31.45 1.53
N LEU A 7 23.44 -30.81 0.58
CA LEU A 7 23.99 -29.61 -0.04
C LEU A 7 22.92 -28.52 -0.33
N PHE A 8 21.97 -28.31 0.59
CA PHE A 8 20.92 -27.29 0.42
C PHE A 8 20.56 -26.52 1.71
N GLU A 9 21.42 -26.53 2.74
CA GLU A 9 21.15 -25.78 3.99
C GLU A 9 21.94 -24.47 4.12
N ALA A 10 23.04 -24.31 3.37
CA ALA A 10 23.90 -23.13 3.52
C ALA A 10 23.31 -21.87 2.87
N GLU A 11 22.55 -22.00 1.78
CA GLU A 11 21.89 -20.86 1.11
C GLU A 11 20.65 -20.38 1.88
N TYR A 12 20.01 -21.27 2.66
CA TYR A 12 18.82 -20.96 3.44
C TYR A 12 19.11 -20.04 4.64
N LEU A 13 20.34 -20.07 5.16
CA LEU A 13 20.78 -19.26 6.30
C LEU A 13 21.21 -17.84 5.93
N ALA A 14 21.51 -17.56 4.65
CA ALA A 14 21.84 -16.21 4.19
C ALA A 14 20.59 -15.31 4.03
N VAL A 15 19.42 -15.91 3.75
CA VAL A 15 18.14 -15.20 3.58
C VAL A 15 17.59 -14.65 4.91
N ILE A 16 18.05 -15.16 6.06
CA ILE A 16 17.64 -14.71 7.41
C ILE A 16 18.60 -13.68 8.04
N ALA A 17 19.47 -13.04 7.25
CA ALA A 17 20.24 -11.88 7.71
C ALA A 17 19.26 -10.75 8.08
N LYS A 18 18.86 -10.69 9.37
CA LYS A 18 17.93 -9.69 9.92
C LYS A 18 18.45 -8.30 9.59
N PRO A 19 17.81 -7.55 8.68
CA PRO A 19 18.25 -6.21 8.37
C PRO A 19 18.16 -5.37 9.65
N LYS A 20 19.23 -4.62 9.93
CA LYS A 20 19.33 -3.62 11.01
C LYS A 20 17.99 -2.92 11.12
N ARG A 21 17.29 -3.08 12.26
CA ARG A 21 15.97 -2.48 12.51
C ARG A 21 16.12 -0.96 12.41
N ILE A 22 15.98 -0.43 11.20
CA ILE A 22 15.71 0.99 10.97
C ILE A 22 14.41 1.20 11.72
N ARG A 23 14.43 2.14 12.65
CA ARG A 23 13.26 2.56 13.40
C ARG A 23 12.35 3.30 12.41
N ARG A 24 11.74 2.55 11.49
CA ARG A 24 10.67 3.03 10.61
C ARG A 24 9.66 3.68 11.53
N THR A 25 9.36 4.94 11.26
CA THR A 25 8.38 5.65 12.07
C THR A 25 7.05 4.88 11.98
N ALA A 26 6.20 5.00 13.00
CA ALA A 26 4.89 4.34 12.99
C ALA A 26 4.09 4.66 11.72
N GLU A 27 4.28 5.86 11.15
CA GLU A 27 3.71 6.28 9.88
C GLU A 27 4.27 5.52 8.67
N GLU A 28 5.58 5.28 8.62
CA GLU A 28 6.19 4.55 7.52
C GLU A 28 5.73 3.08 7.50
N ALA A 29 5.62 2.45 8.67
CA ALA A 29 5.02 1.12 8.79
C ALA A 29 3.56 1.11 8.31
N ARG A 30 2.77 2.11 8.73
CA ARG A 30 1.37 2.27 8.31
C ARG A 30 1.26 2.42 6.79
N ARG A 31 2.15 3.20 6.16
CA ARG A 31 2.18 3.39 4.71
C ARG A 31 2.47 2.09 3.98
N VAL A 32 3.51 1.35 4.40
CA VAL A 32 3.88 0.07 3.78
C VAL A 32 2.75 -0.96 3.87
N ILE A 33 2.01 -0.98 5.00
CA ILE A 33 0.84 -1.86 5.15
C ILE A 33 -0.27 -1.49 4.16
N LEU A 34 -0.57 -0.19 4.02
CA LEU A 34 -1.60 0.28 3.09
C LEU A 34 -1.21 0.02 1.63
N ASP A 35 0.07 0.20 1.27
CA ASP A 35 0.57 -0.08 -0.08
C ASP A 35 0.39 -1.56 -0.45
N ALA A 36 0.71 -2.47 0.47
CA ALA A 36 0.52 -3.91 0.26
C ALA A 36 -0.96 -4.30 0.20
N ALA A 37 -1.80 -3.71 1.05
CA ALA A 37 -3.24 -3.94 1.03
C ALA A 37 -3.88 -3.46 -0.29
N GLU A 38 -3.45 -2.30 -0.79
CA GLU A 38 -3.88 -1.72 -2.07
C GLU A 38 -3.52 -2.62 -3.25
N LYS A 39 -2.27 -3.13 -3.27
CA LYS A 39 -1.83 -4.08 -4.28
C LYS A 39 -2.69 -5.35 -4.27
N ARG A 40 -2.94 -5.93 -3.10
CA ARG A 40 -3.79 -7.13 -2.99
C ARG A 40 -5.23 -6.87 -3.38
N LEU A 41 -5.78 -5.69 -3.06
CA LEU A 41 -7.11 -5.29 -3.48
C LEU A 41 -7.20 -5.23 -5.01
N ALA A 42 -6.18 -4.67 -5.67
CA ALA A 42 -6.12 -4.59 -7.12
C ALA A 42 -5.99 -5.97 -7.80
N GLU A 43 -5.24 -6.90 -7.21
CA GLU A 43 -4.98 -8.22 -7.78
C GLU A 43 -6.11 -9.24 -7.51
N ASN A 44 -6.65 -9.24 -6.29
CA ASN A 44 -7.51 -10.32 -5.77
C ASN A 44 -8.90 -9.82 -5.32
N GLY A 45 -9.19 -8.53 -5.48
CA GLY A 45 -10.44 -7.94 -5.04
C GLY A 45 -10.61 -7.90 -3.51
N PRO A 46 -11.84 -7.61 -3.01
CA PRO A 46 -12.11 -7.41 -1.58
C PRO A 46 -11.85 -8.65 -0.71
N GLU A 47 -12.03 -9.84 -1.28
CA GLU A 47 -11.79 -11.12 -0.59
C GLU A 47 -10.30 -11.39 -0.36
N GLY A 48 -9.44 -10.77 -1.17
CA GLY A 48 -7.97 -10.87 -1.06
C GLY A 48 -7.35 -10.06 0.08
N ILE A 49 -8.12 -9.19 0.75
CA ILE A 49 -7.63 -8.44 1.92
C ILE A 49 -7.67 -9.33 3.16
N ARG A 50 -6.57 -10.06 3.37
CA ARG A 50 -6.32 -10.84 4.59
C ARG A 50 -5.08 -10.31 5.30
N LEU A 51 -5.24 -10.01 6.60
CA LEU A 51 -4.17 -9.45 7.44
C LEU A 51 -2.92 -10.33 7.47
N GLN A 52 -3.09 -11.66 7.48
CA GLN A 52 -1.97 -12.60 7.47
C GLN A 52 -1.21 -12.56 6.15
N ASP A 53 -1.92 -12.51 5.02
CA ASP A 53 -1.29 -12.48 3.72
C ASP A 53 -0.54 -11.15 3.51
N ILE A 54 -1.10 -10.03 3.97
CA ILE A 54 -0.44 -8.72 3.96
C ILE A 54 0.81 -8.73 4.84
N ALA A 55 0.73 -9.32 6.04
CA ALA A 55 1.89 -9.49 6.93
C ALA A 55 3.03 -10.27 6.24
N ASN A 56 2.68 -11.35 5.54
CA ASN A 56 3.63 -12.18 4.81
C ASN A 56 4.30 -11.40 3.66
N ASP A 57 3.56 -10.59 2.91
CA ASP A 57 4.09 -9.85 1.76
C ASP A 57 5.17 -8.83 2.13
N ILE A 58 5.02 -8.17 3.27
CA ILE A 58 5.92 -7.08 3.70
C ILE A 58 6.84 -7.49 4.85
N GLY A 59 6.79 -8.76 5.27
CA GLY A 59 7.67 -9.34 6.29
C GLY A 59 7.49 -8.72 7.69
N ILE A 60 6.26 -8.33 8.04
CA ILE A 60 5.93 -7.83 9.38
C ILE A 60 5.02 -8.80 10.12
N SER A 61 4.97 -8.70 11.45
CA SER A 61 4.12 -9.58 12.24
C SER A 61 2.64 -9.15 12.19
N HIS A 62 1.73 -10.12 12.19
CA HIS A 62 0.29 -9.88 12.29
C HIS A 62 -0.10 -8.98 13.49
N PRO A 63 0.46 -9.16 14.72
CA PRO A 63 0.22 -8.24 15.83
C PRO A 63 0.63 -6.79 15.55
N THR A 64 1.69 -6.56 14.76
CA THR A 64 2.09 -5.20 14.37
C THR A 64 1.03 -4.53 13.51
N ILE A 65 0.40 -5.26 12.59
CA ILE A 65 -0.69 -4.71 11.77
C ILE A 65 -1.90 -4.37 12.65
N LEU A 66 -2.29 -5.29 13.54
CA LEU A 66 -3.37 -5.06 14.49
C LEU A 66 -3.10 -3.85 15.39
N HIS A 67 -1.85 -3.61 15.77
CA HIS A 67 -1.51 -2.40 16.54
C HIS A 67 -1.76 -1.09 15.77
N HIS A 68 -1.63 -1.11 14.43
CA HIS A 68 -1.84 0.07 13.59
C HIS A 68 -3.30 0.27 13.14
N PHE A 69 -4.05 -0.81 12.99
CA PHE A 69 -5.38 -0.78 12.37
C PHE A 69 -6.49 -1.42 13.21
N GLU A 70 -6.16 -1.91 14.41
CA GLU A 70 -7.03 -2.60 15.38
C GLU A 70 -7.58 -3.95 14.90
N ASN A 71 -8.13 -4.00 13.68
CA ASN A 71 -8.73 -5.18 13.05
C ASN A 71 -8.74 -5.05 11.51
N ARG A 72 -9.36 -6.02 10.83
CA ARG A 72 -9.48 -6.03 9.37
C ARG A 72 -10.30 -4.85 8.86
N ASP A 73 -11.40 -4.53 9.52
CA ASP A 73 -12.30 -3.46 9.09
C ASP A 73 -11.64 -2.08 9.23
N GLY A 74 -10.82 -1.87 10.27
CA GLY A 74 -10.01 -0.67 10.43
C GLY A 74 -8.96 -0.53 9.33
N LEU A 75 -8.37 -1.63 8.85
CA LEU A 75 -7.50 -1.61 7.67
C LEU A 75 -8.27 -1.27 6.39
N VAL A 76 -9.43 -1.90 6.17
CA VAL A 76 -10.28 -1.64 5.00
C VAL A 76 -10.78 -0.20 4.98
N LEU A 77 -11.18 0.34 6.13
CA LEU A 77 -11.61 1.73 6.27
C LEU A 77 -10.47 2.70 5.96
N ALA A 78 -9.26 2.42 6.47
CA ALA A 78 -8.10 3.23 6.16
C ALA A 78 -7.75 3.21 4.66
N LEU A 79 -7.91 2.05 4.01
CA LEU A 79 -7.71 1.90 2.57
C LEU A 79 -8.75 2.68 1.77
N ALA A 80 -10.04 2.58 2.15
CA ALA A 80 -11.12 3.33 1.53
C ALA A 80 -10.91 4.85 1.64
N ARG A 81 -10.47 5.32 2.82
CA ARG A 81 -10.17 6.73 3.05
C ARG A 81 -9.03 7.21 2.13
N ARG A 82 -7.94 6.44 2.03
CA ARG A 82 -6.82 6.74 1.13
C ARG A 82 -7.29 6.83 -0.33
N GLY A 83 -8.12 5.88 -0.78
CA GLY A 83 -8.68 5.89 -2.13
C GLY A 83 -9.55 7.13 -2.40
N ALA A 84 -10.39 7.53 -1.43
CA ALA A 84 -11.19 8.74 -1.53
C ALA A 84 -10.33 10.02 -1.60
N GLU A 85 -9.26 10.09 -0.81
CA GLU A 85 -8.29 11.20 -0.84
C GLU A 85 -7.59 11.29 -2.20
N GLN A 86 -7.13 10.16 -2.75
CA GLN A 86 -6.50 10.09 -4.08
C GLN A 86 -7.47 10.50 -5.20
N LEU A 87 -8.73 10.06 -5.13
CA LEU A 87 -9.76 10.44 -6.09
C LEU A 87 -10.05 11.94 -6.03
N SER A 88 -10.23 12.49 -4.82
CA SER A 88 -10.45 13.92 -4.61
C SER A 88 -9.29 14.77 -5.16
N ALA A 89 -8.04 14.36 -4.88
CA ALA A 89 -6.86 15.03 -5.40
C ALA A 89 -6.77 14.98 -6.94
N SER A 90 -7.14 13.84 -7.53
CA SER A 90 -7.18 13.68 -9.00
C SER A 90 -8.22 14.59 -9.65
N LEU A 91 -9.42 14.69 -9.06
CA LEU A 91 -10.47 15.59 -9.51
C LEU A 91 -10.05 17.06 -9.43
N MET A 92 -9.49 17.50 -8.30
CA MET A 92 -8.99 18.87 -8.13
C MET A 92 -7.92 19.23 -9.17
N THR A 93 -6.99 18.31 -9.44
CA THR A 93 -5.94 18.51 -10.45
C THR A 93 -6.53 18.65 -11.85
N ALA A 94 -7.54 17.85 -12.19
CA ALA A 94 -8.22 17.92 -13.49
C ALA A 94 -8.98 19.24 -13.67
N PHE A 95 -9.66 19.73 -12.64
CA PHE A 95 -10.37 21.02 -12.69
C PHE A 95 -9.41 22.20 -12.86
N SER A 96 -8.34 22.28 -12.05
CA SER A 96 -7.36 23.36 -12.15
C SER A 96 -6.61 23.41 -13.49
N SER A 97 -6.51 22.27 -14.19
CA SER A 97 -5.93 22.20 -15.53
C SER A 97 -6.87 22.75 -16.61
N ASN A 98 -8.20 22.75 -16.38
CA ASN A 98 -9.22 23.20 -17.31
C ASN A 98 -9.58 24.70 -17.16
N ASP A 99 -9.27 25.30 -16.00
CA ASP A 99 -9.54 26.72 -15.71
C ASP A 99 -8.68 27.71 -16.52
N GLY A 100 -7.72 27.21 -17.31
CA GLY A 100 -6.97 27.99 -18.29
C GLY A 100 -7.73 28.30 -19.58
N ALA A 101 -8.75 27.49 -19.93
CA ALA A 101 -9.50 27.65 -21.19
C ALA A 101 -10.66 28.68 -21.07
N GLY A 102 -11.09 29.01 -19.85
CA GLY A 102 -12.17 29.99 -19.62
C GLY A 102 -11.75 31.46 -19.72
N ARG A 103 -10.44 31.75 -19.77
CA ARG A 103 -9.94 33.15 -19.84
C ARG A 103 -10.05 33.78 -21.22
N ASP A 104 -10.22 32.99 -22.28
CA ASP A 104 -10.44 33.50 -23.65
C ASP A 104 -11.91 33.83 -23.95
N MET A 105 -12.87 33.33 -23.17
CA MET A 105 -14.29 33.54 -23.48
C MET A 105 -14.73 35.00 -23.28
N HIS A 106 -14.11 35.72 -22.35
CA HIS A 106 -14.39 37.15 -22.16
C HIS A 106 -13.80 38.02 -23.28
N ALA A 107 -12.72 37.56 -23.95
CA ALA A 107 -12.09 38.27 -25.06
C ALA A 107 -12.86 38.11 -26.39
N ILE A 108 -13.70 37.08 -26.53
CA ILE A 108 -14.48 36.81 -27.75
C ILE A 108 -15.80 37.59 -27.76
N MET A 109 -16.32 38.00 -26.60
CA MET A 109 -17.62 38.68 -26.47
C MET A 109 -17.57 40.21 -26.62
N ASP A 110 -16.39 40.81 -26.78
CA ASP A 110 -16.21 42.28 -26.84
C ASP A 110 -15.83 42.79 -28.24
N ARG A 111 -16.44 42.24 -29.30
CA ARG A 111 -16.26 42.67 -30.69
C ARG A 111 -17.60 42.81 -31.42
#